data_AF-A0AAD4STT6-F1
#
_entry.id   AF-A0AAD4STT6-F1
#
_cell.length_a   1.000
_cell.length_b   1.000
_cell.length_c   1.000
_cell.angle_alpha   90.00
_cell.angle_beta   90.00
_cell.angle_gamma   90.00
#
_symmetry.space_group_name_H-M   'P 1'
#
loop_
_entity.id
_entity.type
_entity.pdbx_description
1 polymer ?
#
loop_
_entity_poly.entity_id
_entity_poly.type
_entity_poly.pdbx_seq_one_letter_code
_entity_poly.pdbx_strand_id
1 'polypeptide(L)' 'MIRRSIREHDKITGNNDFLGLIPLVVGNVDLIFTKGDLMKVNHTITKYKVLMFPITVI' A
#
# COMPACT_ATOMS: atom_id res chain seq x y z
N MET A 1 -8.15 7.95 7.04
CA MET A 1 -8.76 8.45 5.79
C MET A 1 -8.91 7.38 4.71
N ILE A 2 -7.88 6.55 4.43
CA ILE A 2 -7.90 5.50 3.38
C ILE A 2 -9.12 4.57 3.45
N ARG A 3 -9.46 4.03 4.64
CA ARG A 3 -10.63 3.14 4.81
C ARG A 3 -11.95 3.78 4.36
N ARG A 4 -12.09 5.10 4.53
CA ARG A 4 -13.29 5.84 4.12
C ARG A 4 -13.35 5.96 2.60
N SER A 5 -12.23 6.27 1.95
CA SER A 5 -12.16 6.39 0.48
C SER A 5 -12.50 5.08 -0.22
N ILE A 6 -12.04 3.93 0.32
CA ILE A 6 -12.39 2.60 -0.21
C ILE A 6 -13.90 2.37 -0.14
N ARG A 7 -14.52 2.66 1.01
CA ARG A 7 -15.99 2.52 1.19
C ARG A 7 -16.79 3.45 0.31
N GLU A 8 -16.27 4.65 0.01
CA GLU A 8 -16.97 5.60 -0.84
C GLU A 8 -16.84 5.24 -2.32
N HIS A 9 -15.65 4.78 -2.74
CA HIS A 9 -15.43 4.24 -4.08
C HIS A 9 -16.37 3.05 -4.37
N ASP A 10 -16.50 2.15 -3.40
CA ASP A 10 -17.43 1.02 -3.45
C ASP A 10 -18.88 1.47 -3.73
N LYS A 11 -19.39 2.44 -2.97
CA LYS A 11 -20.76 2.98 -3.18
C LYS A 11 -20.96 3.63 -4.55
N ILE A 12 -19.94 4.34 -5.05
CA ILE A 12 -20.04 5.08 -6.32
C ILE A 12 -19.95 4.12 -7.52
N THR A 13 -19.09 3.11 -7.43
CA THR A 13 -18.78 2.22 -8.57
C THR A 13 -19.50 0.87 -8.52
N GLY A 14 -19.98 0.46 -7.35
CA GLY A 14 -20.50 -0.88 -7.10
C GLY A 14 -19.42 -1.97 -7.06
N ASN A 15 -18.13 -1.61 -7.07
CA ASN A 15 -17.03 -2.57 -7.04
C ASN A 15 -16.60 -2.91 -5.60
N ASN A 16 -17.13 -4.05 -5.13
CA ASN A 16 -16.89 -4.59 -3.80
C ASN A 16 -15.51 -5.26 -3.61
N ASP A 17 -14.73 -5.48 -4.67
CA ASP A 17 -13.48 -6.25 -4.61
C ASP A 17 -12.44 -5.61 -3.67
N PHE A 18 -12.47 -4.29 -3.56
CA PHE A 18 -11.54 -3.53 -2.72
C PHE A 18 -11.92 -3.51 -1.23
N LEU A 19 -13.11 -3.97 -0.85
CA LEU A 19 -13.53 -4.00 0.57
C LEU A 19 -12.63 -4.90 1.42
N GLY A 20 -12.05 -5.95 0.81
CA GLY A 20 -11.06 -6.83 1.45
C GLY A 20 -9.77 -6.13 1.88
N LEU A 21 -9.47 -4.93 1.37
CA LEU A 21 -8.30 -4.15 1.78
C LEU A 21 -8.50 -3.44 3.12
N ILE A 22 -9.75 -3.14 3.52
CA ILE A 22 -10.06 -2.42 4.76
C ILE A 22 -9.40 -3.03 6.01
N PRO A 23 -9.46 -4.36 6.26
CA PRO A 23 -8.79 -4.97 7.41
C PRO A 23 -7.26 -4.93 7.33
N LEU A 24 -6.67 -4.80 6.14
CA LEU A 24 -5.22 -4.73 5.95
C LEU A 24 -4.65 -3.33 6.20
N VAL A 25 -5.49 -2.29 6.20
CA VAL A 25 -5.09 -0.90 6.46
C VAL A 25 -4.95 -0.67 7.97
N VAL A 26 -3.86 -1.14 8.58
CA VAL A 26 -3.56 -1.02 10.03
C VAL A 26 -2.15 -0.46 10.22
N GLY A 27 -2.01 0.55 11.10
CA GLY A 27 -0.71 1.16 11.42
C GLY A 27 -0.27 2.20 10.39
N ASN A 28 1.05 2.33 10.22
CA ASN A 28 1.66 3.25 9.26
C ASN A 28 1.73 2.61 7.87
N VAL A 29 0.66 2.77 7.10
CA VAL A 29 0.48 2.14 5.79
C VAL A 29 -0.08 3.12 4.78
N ASP A 30 0.35 2.96 3.53
CA ASP A 30 -0.10 3.72 2.38
C ASP A 30 -0.56 2.77 1.26
N LEU A 31 -1.32 3.30 0.30
CA LEU A 31 -1.71 2.56 -0.90
C LEU A 31 -0.84 2.99 -2.09
N ILE A 32 -0.37 2.00 -2.87
CA ILE A 32 0.37 2.23 -4.10
C ILE A 32 -0.52 1.83 -5.27
N PHE A 33 -0.82 2.77 -6.16
CA PHE A 33 -1.54 2.53 -7.41
C PHE A 33 -0.55 2.42 -8.55
N THR A 34 -0.60 1.32 -9.28
CA THR A 34 0.35 1.03 -10.36
C THR A 34 -0.31 0.16 -11.44
N LYS A 35 0.21 0.27 -12.67
CA LYS A 35 -0.16 -0.61 -13.78
C LYS A 35 0.72 -1.87 -13.84
N GLY A 36 1.76 -1.96 -13.00
CA GLY A 36 2.67 -3.11 -12.97
C GLY A 36 2.07 -4.31 -12.24
N ASP A 37 2.40 -5.52 -12.71
CA ASP A 37 2.08 -6.77 -12.00
C ASP A 37 2.78 -6.83 -10.62
N LEU A 38 2.17 -7.56 -9.68
CA LEU A 38 2.62 -7.76 -8.31
C LEU A 38 4.07 -8.23 -8.23
N MET A 39 4.49 -9.15 -9.11
CA MET A 39 5.87 -9.66 -9.12
C MET A 39 6.88 -8.55 -9.45
N LYS A 40 6.56 -7.69 -10.43
CA LYS A 40 7.41 -6.57 -10.83
C LYS A 40 7.49 -5.51 -9.74
N VAL A 41 6.36 -5.21 -9.09
CA VAL A 41 6.28 -4.26 -7.98
C VAL A 41 7.12 -4.75 -6.80
N ASN A 42 6.96 -6.02 -6.41
CA ASN A 42 7.73 -6.62 -5.32
C ASN A 42 9.24 -6.60 -5.57
N HIS A 43 9.66 -6.94 -6.80
CA HIS A 43 11.07 -6.89 -7.19
C HIS A 43 11.62 -5.45 -7.11
N THR A 44 10.84 -4.47 -7.57
CA THR A 44 11.24 -3.06 -7.56
C THR A 44 11.42 -2.54 -6.13
N ILE A 45 10.44 -2.80 -5.26
CA ILE A 45 10.49 -2.35 -3.85
C ILE A 45 11.70 -2.96 -3.15
N THR A 46 11.95 -4.26 -3.38
CA THR A 46 13.09 -4.96 -2.77
C THR A 46 14.42 -4.41 -3.26
N LYS A 47 14.55 -4.18 -4.58
CA LYS A 47 15.78 -3.69 -5.20
C LYS A 47 16.18 -2.30 -4.71
N TYR A 48 15.20 -1.42 -4.47
CA TYR A 48 15.45 -0.02 -4.11
C TYR A 48 15.25 0.27 -2.61
N LYS A 49 15.14 -0.77 -1.77
CA LYS A 49 15.04 -0.59 -0.32
C LYS A 49 16.34 0.01 0.23
N VAL A 50 16.24 1.21 0.80
CA VAL A 50 17.39 1.90 1.43
C VAL A 50 17.63 1.32 2.82
N LEU A 51 18.87 0.90 3.09
CA LEU A 51 19.31 0.57 4.43
C LEU A 51 19.65 1.85 5.17
N MET A 52 18.86 2.19 6.18
CA MET A 52 19.23 3.22 7.13
C MET A 52 20.08 2.56 8.22
N PHE A 53 21.40 2.76 8.16
CA PHE A 53 22.26 2.44 9.29
C PHE A 53 22.10 3.55 10.34
N PRO A 54 21.82 3.22 11.60
CA PRO A 54 21.81 4.22 12.64
C PRO A 54 23.23 4.75 12.78
N ILE A 55 23.42 6.05 12.55
CA ILE A 55 24.63 6.76 12.95
C ILE A 55 24.56 6.82 14.48
N THR A 56 25.01 5.75 15.14
CA THR A 56 25.21 5.76 16.58
C THR A 56 26.67 5.40 16.82
N VAL A 57 27.38 6.34 17.45
CA VAL A 57 28.77 6.29 17.91
C VAL A 57 29.84 6.59 16.85
N ILE A 58 30.14 7.88 16.66
CA ILE A 58 31.51 8.42 16.63
C ILE A 58 31.52 9.62 17.58
#